data_AF-A0A5N7J302-F1
#
_entry.id   AF-A0A5N7J302-F1
#
_cell.length_a   1.000
_cell.length_b   1.000
_cell.length_c   1.000
_cell.angle_alpha   90.00
_cell.angle_beta   90.00
_cell.angle_gamma   90.00
#
_symmetry.space_group_name_H-M   'P 1'
#
loop_
_entity.id
_entity.type
_entity.pdbx_description
1 polymer ?
#
loop_
_entity_poly.entity_id
_entity_poly.type
_entity_poly.pdbx_seq_one_letter_code
_entity_poly.pdbx_strand_id
1 'polypeptide(L)'
;MLDDNKLQCIQLIVKGESKTEIAKLIKVSRKTIYNWIEDEEFKKELSEMREESKNRAKEIINNEAVKAAKIVVDLMQKAKSEKVRYGAASDILDRGLGKATSRMELSDSREGEDDVSVDVLDQEIKEIDNE
;
A
#
# COMPACT_ATOMS: atom_id res chain seq x y z
N MET A 1 14.46 -24.62 0.16
CA MET A 1 13.72 -25.02 1.37
C MET A 1 13.73 -23.84 2.33
N LEU A 2 12.54 -23.42 2.76
CA LEU A 2 12.34 -22.47 3.84
C LEU A 2 12.76 -23.11 5.18
N ASP A 3 13.68 -22.44 5.89
CA ASP A 3 14.03 -22.78 7.27
C ASP A 3 13.29 -21.86 8.25
N ASP A 4 13.34 -22.20 9.54
CA ASP A 4 12.65 -21.46 10.60
C ASP A 4 13.07 -19.98 10.66
N ASN A 5 14.34 -19.66 10.35
CA ASN A 5 14.83 -18.28 10.37
C ASN A 5 14.27 -17.48 9.19
N LYS A 6 14.16 -18.07 8.00
CA LYS A 6 13.53 -17.46 6.84
C LYS A 6 12.04 -17.22 7.08
N LEU A 7 11.33 -18.20 7.65
CA LEU A 7 9.93 -18.06 8.04
C LEU A 7 9.75 -16.92 9.06
N GLN A 8 10.55 -16.89 10.12
CA GLN A 8 10.51 -15.79 11.10
C GLN A 8 10.83 -14.43 10.46
N CYS A 9 11.80 -14.37 9.55
CA CYS A 9 12.12 -13.17 8.79
C CYS A 9 10.91 -12.68 7.99
N ILE A 10 10.23 -13.56 7.24
CA ILE A 10 9.02 -13.25 6.48
C ILE A 10 7.93 -12.67 7.38
N GLN A 11 7.68 -13.32 8.52
CA GLN A 11 6.67 -12.86 9.49
C GLN A 11 6.96 -11.44 9.99
N LEU A 12 8.22 -11.14 10.32
CA LEU A 12 8.63 -9.81 10.80
C LEU A 12 8.55 -8.76 9.67
N ILE A 13 8.88 -9.12 8.43
CA ILE A 13 8.70 -8.23 7.27
C ILE A 13 7.22 -7.88 7.08
N VAL A 14 6.32 -8.87 7.18
CA VAL A 14 4.87 -8.65 7.02
C VAL A 14 4.32 -7.74 8.13
N LYS A 15 4.88 -7.82 9.35
CA LYS A 15 4.56 -6.94 10.47
C LYS A 15 5.09 -5.51 10.31
N GLY A 16 5.97 -5.26 9.34
CA GLY A 16 6.52 -3.93 9.05
C GLY A 16 7.85 -3.62 9.75
N GLU A 17 8.53 -4.62 10.32
CA GLU A 17 9.82 -4.42 10.97
C GLU A 17 10.92 -4.07 9.97
N SER A 18 11.87 -3.24 10.39
CA SER A 18 13.02 -2.88 9.54
C SER A 18 13.98 -4.06 9.39
N LYS A 19 14.63 -4.21 8.23
CA LYS A 19 15.61 -5.29 8.00
C LYS A 19 16.76 -5.28 9.01
N THR A 20 17.11 -4.10 9.55
CA THR A 20 18.13 -3.94 10.59
C THR A 20 17.67 -4.55 11.92
N GLU A 21 16.42 -4.30 12.33
CA GLU A 21 15.87 -4.88 13.56
C GLU A 21 15.63 -6.38 13.40
N ILE A 22 15.13 -6.82 12.23
CA ILE A 22 14.96 -8.25 11.93
C ILE A 22 16.30 -8.99 12.06
N ALA A 23 17.37 -8.45 11.48
CA ALA A 23 18.71 -9.03 11.58
C ALA A 23 19.17 -9.24 13.03
N LYS A 24 18.87 -8.28 13.92
CA LYS A 24 19.17 -8.40 15.35
C LYS A 24 18.30 -9.45 16.04
N LEU A 25 16.99 -9.47 15.74
CA LEU A 25 16.03 -10.37 16.36
C LEU A 25 16.31 -11.84 16.04
N ILE A 26 16.55 -12.16 14.75
CA ILE A 26 16.82 -13.53 14.30
C ILE A 26 18.32 -13.88 14.29
N LYS A 27 19.17 -12.94 14.74
CA LYS A 27 20.64 -13.11 14.88
C LYS A 27 21.35 -13.51 13.57
N VAL A 28 21.01 -12.85 12.47
CA VAL A 28 21.66 -13.03 11.16
C VAL A 28 22.26 -11.73 10.64
N SER A 29 23.18 -11.81 9.69
CA SER A 29 23.69 -10.61 9.03
C SER A 29 22.63 -9.97 8.14
N ARG A 30 22.65 -8.64 7.99
CA ARG A 30 21.77 -7.95 7.02
C ARG A 30 21.95 -8.48 5.60
N LYS A 31 23.19 -8.81 5.21
CA LYS A 31 23.51 -9.39 3.89
C LYS A 31 22.76 -10.71 3.66
N THR A 32 22.65 -11.55 4.68
CA THR A 32 21.88 -12.80 4.62
C THR A 32 20.41 -12.53 4.29
N ILE A 33 19.80 -11.52 4.90
CA ILE A 33 18.41 -11.13 4.63
C ILE A 33 18.24 -10.64 3.19
N TYR A 34 19.18 -9.84 2.67
CA TYR A 34 19.14 -9.40 1.27
C TYR A 34 19.20 -10.59 0.31
N ASN A 35 20.10 -11.55 0.57
CA ASN A 35 20.19 -12.77 -0.24
C ASN A 35 18.89 -13.60 -0.19
N TRP A 36 18.24 -13.68 0.97
CA TRP A 36 16.95 -14.39 1.08
C TRP A 36 15.84 -13.69 0.31
N ILE A 37 15.82 -12.36 0.26
CA ILE A 37 14.80 -11.61 -0.49
C ILE A 37 14.94 -11.86 -2.00
N GLU A 38 16.12 -12.21 -2.49
CA GLU A 38 16.35 -12.55 -3.90
C GLU A 38 15.94 -13.98 -4.26
N ASP A 39 15.81 -14.86 -3.27
CA ASP A 39 15.39 -16.25 -3.43
C ASP A 39 13.91 -16.36 -3.81
N GLU A 40 13.60 -17.10 -4.87
CA GLU A 40 12.25 -17.19 -5.43
C GLU A 40 11.25 -17.87 -4.48
N GLU A 41 11.68 -18.87 -3.71
CA GLU A 41 10.81 -19.55 -2.73
C GLU A 41 10.44 -18.59 -1.60
N PHE A 42 11.42 -17.81 -1.12
CA PHE A 42 11.19 -16.78 -0.11
C PHE A 42 10.27 -15.65 -0.61
N LYS A 43 10.47 -15.17 -1.85
CA LYS A 43 9.61 -14.14 -2.46
C LYS A 43 8.16 -14.61 -2.56
N LYS A 44 7.96 -15.85 -3.01
CA LYS A 44 6.64 -16.45 -3.15
C LYS A 44 5.92 -16.49 -1.80
N GLU A 45 6.56 -17.07 -0.78
CA GLU A 45 5.99 -17.17 0.57
C GLU A 45 5.71 -15.79 1.17
N LEU A 46 6.63 -14.83 1.00
CA LEU A 46 6.42 -13.45 1.45
C LEU A 46 5.21 -12.79 0.77
N SER A 47 5.01 -13.05 -0.52
CA SER A 47 3.85 -12.54 -1.26
C SER A 47 2.55 -13.15 -0.75
N GLU A 48 2.50 -14.47 -0.63
CA GLU A 48 1.34 -15.21 -0.12
C GLU A 48 0.96 -14.75 1.29
N MET A 49 1.94 -14.64 2.20
CA MET A 49 1.70 -14.20 3.57
C MET A 49 1.26 -12.72 3.65
N ARG A 50 1.75 -11.86 2.76
CA ARG A 50 1.27 -10.47 2.64
C ARG A 50 -0.17 -10.42 2.15
N GLU A 51 -0.53 -11.24 1.17
CA GLU A 51 -1.87 -11.32 0.66
C GLU A 51 -2.84 -11.84 1.72
N GLU A 52 -2.46 -12.90 2.44
CA GLU A 52 -3.24 -13.42 3.56
C GLU A 52 -3.44 -12.36 4.65
N SER A 53 -2.38 -11.63 5.02
CA SER A 53 -2.49 -10.53 5.99
C SER A 53 -3.44 -9.43 5.53
N LYS A 54 -3.44 -9.08 4.24
CA LYS A 54 -4.38 -8.11 3.66
C LYS A 54 -5.81 -8.65 3.69
N ASN A 55 -6.00 -9.92 3.34
CA ASN A 55 -7.32 -10.55 3.33
C ASN A 55 -7.89 -10.62 4.75
N ARG A 56 -7.09 -11.01 5.74
CA ARG A 56 -7.49 -10.98 7.16
C ARG A 56 -7.90 -9.58 7.62
N ALA A 57 -7.15 -8.55 7.24
CA ALA A 57 -7.51 -7.17 7.57
C ALA A 57 -8.84 -6.75 6.91
N LYS A 58 -9.05 -7.11 5.63
CA LYS A 58 -10.32 -6.87 4.93
C LYS A 58 -11.49 -7.59 5.60
N GLU A 59 -11.32 -8.85 6.00
CA GLU A 59 -12.35 -9.61 6.70
C GLU A 59 -12.76 -8.94 8.02
N ILE A 60 -11.80 -8.49 8.83
CA ILE A 60 -12.08 -7.76 10.07
C ILE A 60 -12.94 -6.52 9.77
N ILE A 61 -12.57 -5.73 8.75
CA ILE A 61 -13.33 -4.53 8.35
C ILE A 61 -14.72 -4.90 7.83
N ASN A 62 -14.81 -5.92 6.98
CA ASN A 62 -16.07 -6.38 6.39
C ASN A 62 -17.04 -6.88 7.46
N ASN A 63 -16.55 -7.56 8.49
CA ASN A 63 -17.37 -8.02 9.61
C ASN A 63 -17.98 -6.85 10.40
N GLU A 64 -17.28 -5.72 10.49
CA GLU A 64 -17.80 -4.50 11.12
C GLU A 64 -18.72 -3.67 10.20
N ALA A 65 -18.79 -3.99 8.90
CA ALA A 65 -19.51 -3.17 7.91
C ALA A 65 -21.01 -3.02 8.24
N VAL A 66 -21.67 -4.06 8.75
CA VAL A 66 -23.08 -4.01 9.15
C VAL A 66 -23.28 -3.02 10.31
N LYS A 67 -22.37 -3.02 11.28
CA LYS A 67 -22.42 -2.11 12.43
C LYS A 67 -22.13 -0.68 11.99
N ALA A 68 -21.13 -0.48 11.14
CA ALA A 68 -20.82 0.82 10.55
C ALA A 68 -22.03 1.39 9.79
N ALA A 69 -22.72 0.58 8.98
CA ALA A 69 -23.93 0.99 8.28
C ALA A 69 -25.04 1.45 9.22
N LYS A 70 -25.27 0.71 10.33
CA LYS A 70 -26.25 1.12 11.37
C LYS A 70 -25.89 2.46 12.00
N ILE A 71 -24.61 2.70 12.28
CA ILE A 71 -24.14 3.98 12.84
C ILE A 71 -24.43 5.13 11.87
N VAL A 72 -24.20 4.96 10.56
CA VAL A 72 -24.52 5.99 9.56
C VAL A 72 -26.01 6.32 9.55
N VAL A 73 -26.88 5.30 9.59
CA VAL A 73 -28.34 5.50 9.68
C VAL A 73 -28.73 6.22 10.98
N ASP A 74 -28.15 5.84 12.11
CA ASP A 74 -28.41 6.50 13.40
C ASP A 74 -27.95 7.97 13.40
N LEU A 75 -26.79 8.27 12.81
CA LEU A 75 -26.29 9.63 12.66
C LEU A 75 -27.23 10.49 11.80
N MET A 76 -27.74 9.94 10.69
CA MET A 76 -28.72 10.62 9.86
C MET A 76 -29.99 10.99 10.64
N GLN A 77 -30.48 10.08 11.50
CA GLN A 77 -31.74 10.28 12.23
C GLN A 77 -31.60 11.12 13.49
N LYS A 78 -30.50 10.96 14.25
CA LYS A 78 -30.41 11.40 15.65
C LYS A 78 -29.31 12.43 15.91
N ALA A 79 -28.40 12.68 14.98
CA ALA A 79 -27.31 13.63 15.25
C ALA A 79 -27.85 15.04 15.49
N LYS A 80 -27.31 15.74 16.51
CA LYS A 80 -27.72 17.12 16.84
C LYS A 80 -27.32 18.11 15.75
N SER A 81 -26.14 17.93 15.16
CA SER A 81 -25.62 18.78 14.08
C SER A 81 -26.31 18.45 12.76
N GLU A 82 -26.93 19.46 12.15
CA GLU A 82 -27.58 19.32 10.85
C GLU A 82 -26.58 18.95 9.76
N LYS A 83 -25.35 19.48 9.83
CA LYS A 83 -24.25 19.14 8.93
C LYS A 83 -23.92 17.65 8.97
N VAL A 84 -23.92 17.04 10.15
CA VAL A 84 -23.66 15.59 10.31
C VAL A 84 -24.82 14.77 9.76
N ARG A 85 -26.07 15.17 10.02
CA ARG A 85 -27.25 14.49 9.44
C ARG A 85 -27.25 14.55 7.92
N TYR A 86 -26.99 15.73 7.36
CA TYR A 86 -26.88 15.93 5.91
C TYR A 86 -25.75 15.09 5.31
N GLY A 87 -24.57 15.06 5.94
CA GLY A 87 -23.45 14.23 5.49
C GLY A 87 -23.79 12.73 5.46
N ALA A 88 -24.43 12.22 6.52
CA ALA A 88 -24.87 10.82 6.57
C ALA A 88 -25.97 10.51 5.54
N ALA A 89 -26.93 11.43 5.35
CA ALA A 89 -27.95 11.30 4.30
C ALA A 89 -27.33 11.28 2.89
N SER A 90 -26.37 12.18 2.63
CA SER A 90 -25.65 12.24 1.36
C SER A 90 -24.86 10.96 1.10
N ASP A 91 -24.15 10.43 2.10
CA ASP A 91 -23.39 9.17 1.96
C ASP A 91 -24.31 7.98 1.65
N ILE A 92 -25.49 7.91 2.28
CA ILE A 92 -26.50 6.87 1.98
C ILE A 92 -27.02 7.00 0.54
N LEU A 93 -27.35 8.23 0.10
CA LEU A 93 -27.83 8.49 -1.26
C LEU A 93 -26.76 8.17 -2.31
N ASP A 94 -25.51 8.59 -2.09
CA ASP A 94 -24.38 8.32 -2.99
C ASP A 94 -24.14 6.81 -3.15
N ARG A 95 -24.34 6.02 -2.08
CA ARG A 95 -24.19 4.55 -2.13
C ARG A 95 -25.36 3.84 -2.82
N GLY A 96 -26.59 4.36 -2.68
CA GLY A 96 -27.80 3.73 -3.21
C GLY A 96 -28.13 4.14 -4.65
N LEU A 97 -27.98 5.43 -4.96
CA LEU A 97 -28.34 6.02 -6.25
C LEU A 97 -27.13 6.33 -7.13
N GLY A 98 -25.92 6.13 -6.59
CA GLY A 98 -24.67 6.51 -7.24
C GLY A 98 -24.35 7.99 -7.04
N LYS A 99 -23.06 8.32 -7.13
CA LYS A 99 -22.59 9.71 -7.06
C LYS A 99 -22.70 10.36 -8.43
N ALA A 100 -23.14 11.61 -8.48
CA ALA A 100 -23.11 12.38 -9.72
C ALA A 100 -21.67 12.49 -10.23
N THR A 101 -21.36 11.83 -11.35
CA THR A 101 -20.03 11.87 -11.96
C THR A 101 -19.96 13.03 -12.96
N SER A 102 -19.23 14.10 -12.64
CA SER A 102 -18.74 15.04 -13.65
C SER A 102 -17.28 14.72 -13.94
N ARG A 103 -17.02 13.89 -14.97
CA ARG A 103 -15.65 13.66 -15.42
C ARG A 103 -15.55 13.97 -16.91
N MET A 104 -14.91 15.10 -17.22
CA MET A 104 -14.41 15.42 -18.55
C MET A 104 -12.88 15.44 -18.44
N GLU A 105 -12.23 14.38 -18.89
CA GLU A 105 -10.77 14.37 -19.03
C GLU A 105 -10.43 14.80 -20.46
N LEU A 106 -9.87 15.99 -20.59
CA LEU A 106 -9.16 16.42 -21.79
C LEU A 106 -7.69 16.05 -21.57
N SER A 107 -7.25 14.94 -22.15
CA SER A 107 -5.83 14.66 -22.29
C SER A 107 -5.30 15.45 -23.48
N ASP A 108 -4.53 16.51 -23.23
CA ASP A 108 -3.66 17.12 -24.26
C ASP A 108 -2.46 16.17 -24.44
N SER A 109 -2.52 15.30 -25.44
CA SER A 109 -1.41 14.43 -25.81
C SER A 109 -0.34 15.25 -26.54
N ARG A 110 0.49 15.95 -25.77
CA ARG A 110 1.81 16.36 -26.25
C ARG A 110 2.76 15.19 -26.07
N GLU A 111 3.13 14.58 -27.18
CA GLU A 111 4.17 13.57 -27.24
C GLU A 111 5.52 14.19 -26.83
N GLY A 112 6.13 13.59 -25.81
CA GLY A 112 7.56 13.57 -25.48
C GLY A 112 8.42 14.81 -25.74
N GLU A 113 8.69 15.59 -24.69
CA GLU A 113 10.05 16.10 -24.47
C GLU A 113 10.77 15.09 -23.57
N ASP A 114 11.87 14.53 -24.07
CA ASP A 114 12.69 13.50 -23.43
C ASP A 114 13.12 13.90 -22.01
N ASP A 115 12.75 13.08 -21.02
CA ASP A 115 13.36 13.13 -19.70
C ASP A 115 14.70 12.37 -19.78
N VAL A 116 15.79 13.12 -19.99
CA VAL A 116 17.13 12.56 -20.09
C VAL A 116 17.53 12.03 -18.72
N SER A 117 17.77 10.72 -18.61
CA SER A 117 18.14 10.07 -17.35
C SER A 117 19.44 10.65 -16.78
N VAL A 118 19.51 10.84 -15.46
CA VAL A 118 20.67 11.39 -14.72
C VAL A 118 21.99 10.71 -15.08
N ASP A 119 21.96 9.41 -15.41
CA ASP A 119 23.13 8.63 -15.80
C ASP A 119 23.82 9.14 -17.08
N VAL A 120 23.12 9.82 -17.98
CA VAL A 120 23.67 10.41 -19.21
C VAL A 120 24.38 11.73 -18.90
N LEU A 121 23.84 12.54 -18.00
CA LEU A 121 24.46 13.80 -17.56
C LEU A 121 25.78 13.56 -16.83
N ASP A 122 25.85 12.47 -16.05
CA ASP A 122 27.07 12.06 -15.34
C ASP A 122 28.18 11.54 -16.27
N GLN A 123 27.84 11.14 -17.50
CA GLN A 123 28.82 10.75 -18.52
C GLN A 123 29.40 11.97 -19.23
N GLU A 124 28.58 12.95 -19.60
CA GLU A 124 29.03 14.18 -20.26
C GLU A 124 29.92 15.05 -19.36
N ILE A 125 29.63 15.14 -18.07
CA ILE A 125 30.47 15.89 -17.11
C ILE A 125 31.88 15.29 -17.00
N LYS A 126 32.03 13.96 -17.15
CA LYS A 126 33.34 13.29 -17.09
C LYS A 126 34.18 13.47 -18.35
N GLU A 127 33.55 13.73 -19.50
CA GLU A 127 34.27 14.01 -20.74
C GLU A 127 34.79 15.44 -20.80
N ILE A 128 34.06 16.40 -20.22
CA ILE A 128 34.48 17.82 -20.16
C ILE A 128 35.64 18.04 -19.18
N ASP A 129 35.72 17.29 -18.08
CA ASP A 129 36.81 17.40 -17.09
C ASP A 129 38.14 16.73 -17.55
N ASN A 130 38.17 16.14 -18.75
CA ASN A 130 39.34 15.45 -19.30
C ASN A 130 39.91 16.08 -20.60
N GLU A 131 39.48 17.31 -20.95
CA GLU A 131 40.18 18.24 -21.85
C GLU A 131 40.80 19.40 -21.07
#